data_AF-A0A7C4KV63-F1
#
_entry.id   AF-A0A7C4KV63-F1
#
_cell.length_a   1.000
_cell.length_b   1.000
_cell.length_c   1.000
_cell.angle_alpha   90.00
_cell.angle_beta   90.00
_cell.angle_gamma   90.00
#
_symmetry.space_group_name_H-M   'P 1'
#
loop_
_entity.id
_entity.type
_entity.pdbx_description
1 polymer ?
#
loop_
_entity_poly.entity_id
_entity_poly.type
_entity_poly.pdbx_seq_one_letter_code
_entity_poly.pdbx_strand_id
1 'polypeptide(L)'
;MAKAKVIRIEDQEFVYHKANPNRIVKIISLPDITGFKGVAAGITVCQSACKGMPPHVHPNSDEMMIVIHGVGKFVVDGEEYILREGEAIIVPA
;
A
#
# COMPACT_ATOMS: atom_id res chain seq x y z
N MET A 1 0.88 -26.34 -15.74
CA MET A 1 0.18 -25.04 -15.67
C MET A 1 0.27 -24.52 -14.25
N ALA A 2 0.62 -23.24 -14.07
CA ALA A 2 0.51 -22.60 -12.76
C ALA A 2 -0.98 -22.56 -12.36
N LYS A 3 -1.30 -22.94 -11.12
CA LYS A 3 -2.68 -22.88 -10.60
C LYS A 3 -2.95 -21.46 -10.12
N ALA A 4 -4.02 -20.84 -10.61
CA ALA A 4 -4.50 -19.58 -10.06
C ALA A 4 -4.92 -19.77 -8.60
N LYS A 5 -4.56 -18.81 -7.74
CA LYS A 5 -5.02 -18.75 -6.34
C LYS A 5 -6.02 -17.62 -6.21
N VAL A 6 -7.25 -17.94 -5.85
CA VAL A 6 -8.26 -16.95 -5.48
C VAL A 6 -8.18 -16.80 -3.96
N ILE A 7 -7.94 -15.58 -3.51
CA ILE A 7 -7.97 -15.24 -2.08
C ILE A 7 -9.03 -14.18 -1.84
N ARG A 8 -9.59 -14.21 -0.65
CA ARG A 8 -10.43 -13.15 -0.13
C ARG A 8 -9.54 -12.23 0.71
N ILE A 9 -9.56 -10.94 0.42
CA ILE A 9 -8.62 -9.96 1.01
C ILE A 9 -8.84 -9.85 2.52
N GLU A 10 -10.09 -9.91 2.96
CA GLU A 10 -10.44 -9.81 4.36
C GLU A 10 -9.85 -10.94 5.22
N ASP A 11 -9.58 -12.10 4.61
CA ASP A 11 -8.99 -13.26 5.26
C ASP A 11 -7.46 -13.14 5.41
N GLN A 12 -6.82 -12.14 4.80
CA GLN A 12 -5.39 -11.89 4.98
C GLN A 12 -5.11 -11.30 6.36
N GLU A 13 -4.05 -11.81 7.00
CA GLU A 13 -3.63 -11.34 8.31
C GLU A 13 -3.30 -9.85 8.29
N PHE A 14 -3.64 -9.20 9.40
CA PHE A 14 -3.34 -7.79 9.62
C PHE A 14 -1.90 -7.64 10.09
N VAL A 15 -1.10 -6.91 9.32
CA VAL A 15 0.21 -6.45 9.76
C VAL A 15 0.05 -5.04 10.29
N TYR A 16 0.09 -4.90 11.62
CA TYR A 16 0.19 -3.59 12.25
C TYR A 16 1.60 -3.06 12.07
N HIS A 17 1.71 -1.82 11.58
CA HIS A 17 3.00 -1.15 11.62
C HIS A 17 3.33 -0.83 13.07
N LYS A 18 4.43 -1.40 13.61
CA LYS A 18 4.80 -1.23 15.03
C LYS A 18 4.90 0.24 15.47
N ALA A 19 5.32 1.13 14.57
CA ALA A 19 5.42 2.57 14.84
C ALA A 19 4.13 3.36 14.53
N ASN A 20 3.10 2.73 13.94
CA ASN A 20 1.85 3.40 13.62
C ASN A 20 0.64 2.45 13.73
N PRO A 21 -0.03 2.38 14.90
CA PRO A 21 -1.17 1.49 15.10
C PRO A 21 -2.39 1.85 14.25
N ASN A 22 -2.49 3.10 13.76
CA ASN A 22 -3.57 3.55 12.88
C ASN A 22 -3.32 3.22 11.40
N ARG A 23 -2.15 2.63 11.08
CA ARG A 23 -1.82 2.13 9.76
C ARG A 23 -1.82 0.61 9.78
N ILE A 24 -2.78 0.04 9.09
CA ILE A 24 -2.97 -1.39 8.98
C ILE A 24 -2.63 -1.81 7.55
N VAL A 25 -1.77 -2.82 7.39
CA VAL A 25 -1.41 -3.35 6.07
C VAL A 25 -1.87 -4.79 5.96
N LYS A 26 -2.60 -5.10 4.90
CA LYS A 26 -2.90 -6.48 4.48
C LYS A 26 -2.04 -6.83 3.30
N ILE A 27 -1.27 -7.89 3.42
CA ILE A 27 -0.38 -8.34 2.35
C ILE A 27 -1.16 -9.28 1.43
N ILE A 28 -1.20 -8.95 0.14
CA ILE A 28 -1.82 -9.78 -0.91
C ILE A 28 -0.75 -10.63 -1.59
N SER A 29 0.40 -10.03 -1.91
CA SER A 29 1.47 -10.70 -2.63
C SER A 29 2.83 -10.32 -2.06
N LEU A 30 3.56 -11.34 -1.63
CA LEU A 30 5.00 -11.35 -1.40
C LEU A 30 5.53 -12.70 -1.90
N PRO A 31 6.84 -12.79 -2.22
CA PRO A 31 7.45 -14.04 -2.65
C PRO A 31 7.12 -15.23 -1.74
N ASP A 32 7.10 -15.02 -0.42
CA ASP A 32 6.86 -16.09 0.56
C ASP A 32 5.38 -16.47 0.72
N ILE A 33 4.44 -15.67 0.19
CA ILE A 33 2.99 -15.89 0.30
C ILE A 33 2.42 -16.48 -1.00
N THR A 34 2.87 -15.95 -2.14
CA THR A 34 2.29 -16.26 -3.46
C THR A 34 3.32 -16.83 -4.44
N GLY A 35 4.62 -16.75 -4.13
CA GLY A 35 5.70 -17.09 -5.06
C GLY A 35 5.96 -16.03 -6.12
N PHE A 36 5.20 -14.92 -6.13
CA PHE A 36 5.37 -13.85 -7.11
C PHE A 36 6.65 -13.07 -6.80
N LYS A 37 7.50 -12.93 -7.81
CA LYS A 37 8.76 -12.17 -7.73
C LYS A 37 8.62 -10.89 -8.55
N GLY A 38 9.18 -9.80 -8.04
CA GLY A 38 9.19 -8.50 -8.72
C GLY A 38 7.98 -7.61 -8.46
N VAL A 39 6.93 -8.10 -7.80
CA VAL A 39 5.77 -7.28 -7.38
C VAL A 39 5.36 -7.64 -5.95
N ALA A 40 5.33 -6.63 -5.09
CA ALA A 40 4.62 -6.69 -3.83
C ALA A 40 3.26 -6.02 -3.99
N ALA A 41 2.22 -6.60 -3.42
CA ALA A 41 0.88 -6.01 -3.44
C ALA A 41 0.24 -6.14 -2.07
N GLY A 42 -0.53 -5.13 -1.68
CA GLY A 42 -1.26 -5.13 -0.43
C GLY A 42 -2.29 -4.02 -0.38
N ILE A 43 -3.10 -4.05 0.67
CA ILE A 43 -4.03 -2.97 1.00
C ILE A 43 -3.55 -2.28 2.25
N THR A 44 -3.40 -0.97 2.16
CA THR A 44 -3.17 -0.13 3.33
C THR A 44 -4.50 0.49 3.76
N VAL A 45 -4.87 0.30 5.01
CA VAL A 45 -5.98 1.00 5.66
C VAL A 45 -5.39 2.01 6.62
N CYS A 46 -5.65 3.29 6.35
CA CYS A 46 -5.26 4.41 7.19
C CYS A 46 -6.49 4.87 7.98
N GLN A 47 -6.51 4.61 9.29
CA GLN A 47 -7.54 5.13 10.18
C GLN A 47 -7.32 6.61 10.49
N SER A 48 -8.28 7.25 11.18
CA SER A 48 -8.11 8.61 11.68
C SER A 48 -6.83 8.74 12.49
N ALA A 49 -6.10 9.86 12.31
CA ALA A 49 -4.76 10.07 12.86
C ALA A 49 -3.68 9.09 12.39
N CYS A 50 -3.90 8.36 11.30
CA CYS A 50 -2.82 7.68 10.58
C CYS A 50 -1.77 8.70 10.12
N LYS A 51 -0.52 8.26 10.12
CA LYS A 51 0.65 9.03 9.71
C LYS A 51 1.35 8.25 8.61
N GLY A 52 1.72 8.95 7.54
CA GLY A 52 2.60 8.38 6.53
C GLY A 52 3.95 7.98 7.12
N MET A 53 4.71 7.21 6.34
CA MET A 53 6.15 7.07 6.58
C MET A 53 6.81 8.45 6.41
N PRO A 54 7.95 8.73 7.08
CA PRO A 54 8.76 9.89 6.71
C PRO A 54 9.03 9.90 5.19
N PRO A 55 9.12 11.07 4.55
CA PRO A 55 9.46 11.17 3.14
C PRO A 55 10.73 10.37 2.81
N HIS A 56 10.67 9.53 1.78
CA HIS A 56 11.78 8.67 1.34
C HIS A 56 11.62 8.32 -0.14
N VAL A 57 12.64 7.68 -0.72
CA VAL A 57 12.69 7.27 -2.12
C VAL A 57 13.04 5.79 -2.24
N HIS A 58 12.61 5.16 -3.31
CA HIS A 58 12.96 3.78 -3.66
C HIS A 58 13.82 3.76 -4.93
N PRO A 59 15.15 3.57 -4.84
CA PRO A 59 16.05 3.76 -5.98
C PRO A 59 15.93 2.69 -7.07
N ASN A 60 15.23 1.59 -6.82
CA ASN A 60 15.21 0.40 -7.68
C ASN A 60 13.82 -0.19 -7.86
N SER A 61 12.75 0.52 -7.46
CA SER A 61 11.39 0.01 -7.56
C SER A 61 10.37 1.12 -7.70
N ASP A 62 9.54 1.01 -8.73
CA ASP A 62 8.35 1.84 -8.88
C ASP A 62 7.29 1.45 -7.84
N GLU A 63 6.50 2.42 -7.38
CA GLU A 63 5.34 2.20 -6.53
C GLU A 63 4.10 2.83 -7.16
N MET A 64 2.99 2.08 -7.12
CA MET A 64 1.68 2.59 -7.52
C MET A 64 0.68 2.30 -6.41
N MET A 65 -0.10 3.31 -6.05
CA MET A 65 -1.17 3.21 -5.07
C MET A 65 -2.45 3.76 -5.69
N ILE A 66 -3.58 3.10 -5.42
CA ILE A 66 -4.90 3.55 -5.86
C ILE A 66 -5.74 3.76 -4.62
N VAL A 67 -6.40 4.91 -4.53
CA VAL A 67 -7.34 5.18 -3.44
C VAL A 67 -8.64 4.42 -3.72
N ILE A 68 -8.81 3.31 -3.01
CA ILE A 68 -10.01 2.48 -3.14
C ILE A 68 -11.22 3.11 -2.45
N HIS A 69 -11.02 3.83 -1.35
CA HIS A 69 -12.09 4.51 -0.63
C HIS A 69 -11.54 5.60 0.31
N GLY A 70 -12.35 6.65 0.51
CA GLY A 70 -12.07 7.71 1.48
C GLY A 70 -11.28 8.88 0.90
N VAL A 71 -10.75 9.71 1.79
CA VAL A 71 -9.96 10.90 1.47
C VAL A 71 -8.66 10.85 2.26
N GLY A 72 -7.55 11.13 1.58
CA GLY A 72 -6.22 11.10 2.17
C GLY A 72 -5.41 12.32 1.76
N LYS A 73 -4.26 12.48 2.41
CA LYS A 73 -3.26 13.47 2.02
C LYS A 73 -1.98 12.77 1.60
N PHE A 74 -1.48 13.14 0.44
CA PHE A 74 -0.16 12.76 -0.05
C PHE A 74 0.75 13.99 -0.03
N VAL A 75 2.02 13.79 0.31
CA VAL A 75 3.01 14.87 0.36
C VAL A 75 4.24 14.44 -0.41
N VAL A 76 4.64 15.26 -1.39
CA VAL A 76 5.86 15.07 -2.17
C VAL A 76 6.53 16.42 -2.35
N ASP A 77 7.83 16.51 -2.10
CA ASP A 77 8.62 17.74 -2.18
C ASP A 77 8.02 18.96 -1.44
N GLY A 78 7.32 18.70 -0.33
CA GLY A 78 6.64 19.73 0.47
C GLY A 78 5.30 20.19 -0.08
N GLU A 79 4.89 19.72 -1.26
CA GLU A 79 3.56 19.97 -1.81
C GLU A 79 2.55 18.94 -1.28
N GLU A 80 1.34 19.42 -0.98
CA GLU A 80 0.26 18.60 -0.45
C GLU A 80 -0.81 18.35 -1.51
N TYR A 81 -1.15 17.08 -1.71
CA TYR A 81 -2.19 16.61 -2.63
C TYR A 81 -3.30 15.96 -1.82
N ILE A 82 -4.54 16.38 -2.05
CA ILE A 82 -5.72 15.73 -1.46
C ILE A 82 -6.16 14.62 -2.39
N LEU A 83 -5.99 13.38 -1.93
CA LEU A 83 -6.37 12.19 -2.65
C LEU A 83 -7.85 11.85 -2.41
N ARG A 84 -8.52 11.36 -3.44
CA ARG A 84 -9.91 10.89 -3.42
C ARG A 84 -10.04 9.53 -4.08
N GLU A 85 -11.16 8.89 -3.80
CA GLU A 85 -11.53 7.60 -4.39
C GLU A 85 -11.37 7.59 -5.92
N GLY A 86 -10.72 6.55 -6.44
CA GLY A 86 -10.43 6.36 -7.85
C GLY A 86 -9.14 7.03 -8.34
N GLU A 87 -8.52 7.92 -7.56
CA GLU A 87 -7.24 8.52 -7.93
C GLU A 87 -6.08 7.55 -7.69
N ALA A 88 -5.05 7.68 -8.52
CA ALA A 88 -3.83 6.89 -8.44
C ALA A 88 -2.62 7.80 -8.18
N ILE A 89 -1.71 7.29 -7.36
CA ILE A 89 -0.38 7.84 -7.14
C ILE A 89 0.59 6.92 -7.87
N ILE A 90 1.46 7.51 -8.69
CA ILE A 90 2.47 6.78 -9.46
C ILE A 90 3.82 7.39 -9.09
N VAL A 91 4.68 6.57 -8.50
CA VAL A 91 6.00 6.97 -8.01
C VAL A 91 7.04 6.14 -8.78
N PRO A 92 7.71 6.71 -9.79
CA PRO A 92 8.80 6.04 -10.46
C PRO A 92 10.05 5.96 -9.57
N ALA A 93 10.88 4.95 -9.82
CA ALA A 93 12.20 4.78 -9.20
C ALA A 93 13.20 5.91 -9.56
#